data_AF-A0A0C2D1P6-F1
#
_entry.id   AF-A0A0C2D1P6-F1
#
_cell.length_a   1.000
_cell.length_b   1.000
_cell.length_c   1.000
_cell.angle_alpha   90.00
_cell.angle_beta   90.00
_cell.angle_gamma   90.00
#
_symmetry.space_group_name_H-M   'P 1'
#
loop_
_entity.id
_entity.type
_entity.pdbx_description
1 polymer ?
#
loop_
_entity_poly.entity_id
_entity_poly.type
_entity_poly.pdbx_seq_one_letter_code
_entity_poly.pdbx_strand_id
1 'polypeptide(L)'
;MSRPRRLKRTIKHLTDKHGRSSNLQLVTSEPIPLITRLFDTDVTNQIPNFRTRPIVKRKILQEMQRWNVTNEDFNKMRRFYNITDPRLIALRTIRYAQYRTKQLQLFDNFEQNRPLNYAEQATRRDLQQGISPAFDEYLNAEFGSASFNLPGKLPKDWYLHVPFAEKSAVQIPQRMTTSSSTKVKTTTTSVSEVTSTSTPQRISSTTSP
;
A
#
# COMPACT_ATOMS: atom_id res chain seq x y z
N MET A 1 -20.83 -12.66 -30.34
CA MET A 1 -20.01 -12.79 -29.12
C MET A 1 -18.61 -12.24 -29.39
N SER A 2 -18.27 -11.05 -28.88
CA SER A 2 -16.93 -10.49 -29.05
C SER A 2 -15.99 -11.12 -28.02
N ARG A 3 -14.88 -11.72 -28.47
CA ARG A 3 -13.84 -12.22 -27.58
C ARG A 3 -13.21 -11.03 -26.85
N PRO A 4 -13.00 -11.08 -25.52
CA PRO A 4 -12.29 -10.01 -24.83
C PRO A 4 -10.90 -9.87 -25.45
N ARG A 5 -10.60 -8.67 -25.95
CA ARG A 5 -9.31 -8.35 -26.58
C ARG A 5 -8.24 -8.50 -25.51
N ARG A 6 -7.42 -9.54 -25.60
CA ARG A 6 -6.31 -9.78 -24.66
C ARG A 6 -5.36 -8.58 -24.73
N LEU A 7 -5.34 -7.77 -23.68
CA LEU A 7 -4.43 -6.63 -23.57
C LEU A 7 -2.99 -7.17 -23.62
N LYS A 8 -2.18 -6.65 -24.55
CA LYS A 8 -0.77 -7.00 -24.65
C LYS A 8 -0.06 -6.51 -23.39
N ARG A 9 0.62 -7.42 -22.69
CA ARG A 9 1.45 -7.09 -21.53
C ARG A 9 2.79 -6.53 -22.00
N THR A 10 3.29 -5.51 -21.33
CA THR A 10 4.62 -4.96 -21.60
C THR A 10 5.67 -5.97 -21.15
N ILE A 11 6.61 -6.30 -22.04
CA ILE A 11 7.76 -7.14 -21.74
C ILE A 11 8.98 -6.23 -21.73
N LYS A 12 9.70 -6.21 -20.60
CA LYS A 12 11.01 -5.55 -20.46
C LYS A 12 12.10 -6.62 -20.41
N HIS A 13 13.33 -6.23 -20.70
CA HIS A 13 14.49 -7.12 -20.60
C HIS A 13 15.42 -6.60 -19.51
N LEU A 14 15.90 -7.49 -18.64
CA LEU A 14 16.95 -7.19 -17.66
C LEU A 14 18.14 -8.12 -17.90
N THR A 15 19.33 -7.54 -17.96
CA THR A 15 20.57 -8.27 -18.14
C THR A 15 21.24 -8.49 -16.79
N ASP A 16 21.65 -9.74 -16.51
CA ASP A 16 22.43 -10.09 -15.33
C ASP A 16 23.92 -9.68 -15.49
N LYS A 17 24.67 -9.71 -14.38
CA LYS A 17 26.13 -9.49 -14.33
C LYS A 17 26.94 -10.39 -15.27
N HIS A 18 26.37 -11.52 -15.70
CA HIS A 18 26.96 -12.46 -16.65
C HIS A 18 26.51 -12.25 -18.11
N GLY A 19 25.84 -11.14 -18.42
CA GLY A 19 25.38 -10.82 -19.78
C GLY A 19 24.14 -11.60 -20.23
N ARG A 20 23.51 -12.39 -19.34
CA ARG A 20 22.29 -13.14 -19.64
C ARG A 20 21.07 -12.22 -19.57
N SER A 21 20.31 -12.12 -20.65
CA SER A 21 19.05 -11.36 -20.69
C SER A 21 17.88 -12.22 -20.22
N SER A 22 17.06 -11.67 -19.34
CA SER A 22 15.84 -12.29 -18.83
C SER A 22 14.63 -11.40 -19.09
N ASN A 23 13.51 -12.03 -19.44
CA ASN A 23 12.27 -11.31 -19.76
C ASN A 23 11.50 -10.98 -18.48
N LEU A 24 11.04 -9.74 -18.36
CA LEU A 24 10.20 -9.25 -17.27
C LEU A 24 8.82 -8.91 -17.83
N GLN A 25 7.80 -9.63 -17.36
CA GLN A 25 6.42 -9.30 -17.69
C GLN A 25 5.85 -8.32 -16.66
N LEU A 26 5.52 -7.12 -17.13
CA LEU A 26 4.84 -6.12 -16.30
C LEU A 26 3.31 -6.25 -16.40
N VAL A 27 2.63 -5.85 -15.33
CA VAL A 27 1.19 -5.62 -15.32
C VAL A 27 0.83 -4.57 -16.36
N THR A 28 -0.37 -4.69 -16.95
CA THR A 28 -0.86 -3.72 -17.92
C THR A 28 -1.13 -2.38 -17.25
N SER A 29 -0.84 -1.30 -17.97
CA SER A 29 -1.27 0.05 -17.55
C SER A 29 -2.78 0.09 -17.35
N GLU A 30 -3.22 0.83 -16.34
CA GLU A 30 -4.63 0.98 -16.02
C GLU A 30 -5.34 1.85 -17.08
N PRO A 31 -6.51 1.42 -17.57
CA PRO A 31 -7.21 2.13 -18.64
C PRO A 31 -7.83 3.45 -18.17
N ILE A 32 -8.21 3.54 -16.89
CA ILE A 32 -8.85 4.73 -16.30
C ILE A 32 -7.79 5.50 -15.51
N PRO A 33 -7.53 6.78 -15.83
CA PRO A 33 -6.67 7.64 -15.03
C PRO A 33 -7.16 7.76 -13.58
N LEU A 34 -6.23 7.77 -12.63
CA LEU A 34 -6.51 7.92 -11.21
C LEU A 34 -7.21 9.26 -10.92
N ILE A 35 -6.84 10.34 -11.61
CA ILE A 35 -7.47 11.66 -11.47
C ILE A 35 -8.96 11.56 -11.78
N THR A 36 -9.32 11.00 -12.94
CA THR A 36 -10.71 10.79 -13.35
C THR A 36 -11.48 9.98 -12.30
N ARG A 37 -10.87 8.93 -11.76
CA ARG A 37 -11.51 8.08 -10.74
C ARG A 37 -11.70 8.77 -9.38
N LEU A 38 -10.80 9.67 -8.98
CA LEU A 38 -10.83 10.33 -7.67
C LEU A 38 -11.64 11.63 -7.65
N PHE A 39 -11.75 12.30 -8.79
CA PHE A 39 -12.33 13.63 -8.90
C PHE A 39 -13.53 13.70 -9.85
N ASP A 40 -13.87 12.61 -10.53
CA ASP A 40 -14.96 12.55 -11.52
C ASP A 40 -14.78 13.61 -12.62
N THR A 41 -13.53 13.82 -13.05
CA THR A 41 -13.14 14.81 -14.06
C THR A 41 -12.57 14.15 -15.31
N ASP A 42 -13.07 14.56 -16.48
CA ASP A 42 -12.58 14.10 -17.78
C ASP A 42 -11.32 14.84 -18.24
N VAL A 43 -10.97 15.94 -17.56
CA VAL A 43 -9.78 16.76 -17.88
C VAL A 43 -8.57 16.20 -17.14
N THR A 44 -7.82 15.31 -17.79
CA THR A 44 -6.57 14.74 -17.25
C THR A 44 -5.47 15.80 -17.05
N ASN A 45 -5.57 16.94 -17.73
CA ASN A 45 -4.53 17.97 -17.78
C ASN A 45 -4.55 18.95 -16.59
N GLN A 46 -5.57 18.88 -15.72
CA GLN A 46 -5.67 19.77 -14.56
C GLN A 46 -5.91 18.95 -13.30
N ILE A 47 -4.90 18.92 -12.42
CA ILE A 47 -5.01 18.28 -11.12
C ILE A 47 -5.88 19.17 -10.23
N PRO A 48 -7.05 18.70 -9.77
CA PRO A 48 -7.91 19.51 -8.91
C PRO A 48 -7.18 19.86 -7.62
N ASN A 49 -7.50 21.02 -7.05
CA ASN A 49 -6.91 21.39 -5.77
C ASN A 49 -7.48 20.50 -4.66
N PHE A 50 -6.61 19.94 -3.82
CA PHE A 50 -7.00 19.20 -2.63
C PHE A 50 -5.94 19.33 -1.55
N ARG A 51 -6.38 19.29 -0.28
CA ARG A 51 -5.49 19.36 0.86
C ARG A 51 -4.63 18.10 0.94
N THR A 52 -3.32 18.27 1.00
CA THR A 52 -2.33 17.19 1.08
C THR A 52 -1.70 17.06 2.48
N ARG A 53 -1.92 18.05 3.35
CA ARG A 53 -1.38 18.08 4.73
C ARG A 53 -2.43 18.64 5.72
N PRO A 54 -3.19 17.76 6.40
CA PRO A 54 -3.38 16.36 6.08
C PRO A 54 -4.25 16.15 4.82
N ILE A 55 -4.10 14.99 4.19
CA ILE A 55 -5.05 14.44 3.24
C ILE A 55 -6.33 14.11 4.00
N VAL A 56 -7.42 14.78 3.64
CA VAL A 56 -8.74 14.58 4.26
C VAL A 56 -9.78 14.06 3.27
N LYS A 57 -9.48 14.07 1.97
CA LYS A 57 -10.45 13.69 0.94
C LYS A 57 -10.72 12.19 1.00
N ARG A 58 -11.96 11.81 1.36
CA ARG A 58 -12.39 10.41 1.55
C ARG A 58 -12.00 9.48 0.41
N LYS A 59 -12.25 9.86 -0.86
CA LYS A 59 -11.89 9.03 -2.03
C LYS A 59 -10.38 8.73 -2.10
N ILE A 60 -9.53 9.69 -1.73
CA ILE A 60 -8.07 9.53 -1.71
C ILE A 60 -7.68 8.58 -0.57
N LEU A 61 -8.22 8.80 0.63
CA LEU A 61 -7.98 7.94 1.79
C LEU A 61 -8.42 6.48 1.54
N GLN A 62 -9.54 6.27 0.82
CA GLN A 62 -9.99 4.94 0.40
C GLN A 62 -8.99 4.26 -0.53
N GLU A 63 -8.46 4.96 -1.52
CA GLU A 63 -7.42 4.38 -2.40
C GLU A 63 -6.12 4.13 -1.64
N MET A 64 -5.73 5.01 -0.71
CA MET A 64 -4.57 4.78 0.15
C MET A 64 -4.75 3.50 0.97
N GLN A 65 -5.90 3.31 1.61
CA GLN A 65 -6.21 2.10 2.37
C GLN A 65 -6.23 0.87 1.46
N ARG A 66 -6.86 0.97 0.28
CA ARG A 66 -6.99 -0.14 -0.68
C ARG A 66 -5.63 -0.68 -1.15
N TRP A 67 -4.67 0.21 -1.39
CA TRP A 67 -3.34 -0.14 -1.90
C TRP A 67 -2.25 -0.12 -0.83
N ASN A 68 -2.64 -0.06 0.45
CA ASN A 68 -1.74 -0.02 1.60
C ASN A 68 -0.66 1.08 1.51
N VAL A 69 -1.06 2.27 1.08
CA VAL A 69 -0.19 3.45 0.99
C VAL A 69 0.01 4.04 2.37
N THR A 70 1.27 4.20 2.77
CA THR A 70 1.67 4.77 4.05
C THR A 70 2.31 6.16 3.87
N ASN A 71 2.44 6.91 4.97
CA ASN A 71 3.18 8.18 4.95
C ASN A 71 4.68 7.99 4.61
N GLU A 72 5.22 6.79 4.84
CA GLU A 72 6.60 6.46 4.43
C GLU A 72 6.72 6.40 2.90
N ASP A 73 5.70 5.93 2.19
CA ASP A 73 5.71 5.89 0.73
C ASP A 73 5.76 7.29 0.12
N PHE A 74 5.05 8.27 0.71
CA PHE A 74 5.16 9.67 0.28
C PHE A 74 6.57 10.23 0.49
N ASN A 75 7.20 9.89 1.63
CA ASN A 75 8.57 10.28 1.92
C ASN A 75 9.55 9.67 0.91
N LYS A 76 9.41 8.38 0.60
CA LYS A 76 10.22 7.71 -0.43
C LYS A 76 10.03 8.40 -1.78
N MET A 77 8.79 8.67 -2.19
CA MET A 77 8.51 9.28 -3.49
C MET A 77 9.15 10.65 -3.62
N ARG A 78 9.05 11.49 -2.58
CA ARG A 78 9.71 12.80 -2.55
C ARG A 78 11.23 12.71 -2.53
N ARG A 79 11.81 11.68 -1.89
CA ARG A 79 13.27 11.46 -1.85
C ARG A 79 13.82 11.02 -3.21
N PHE A 80 13.12 10.16 -3.94
CA PHE A 80 13.58 9.67 -5.23
C PHE A 80 13.30 10.62 -6.39
N TYR A 81 12.16 11.31 -6.39
CA TYR A 81 11.75 12.17 -7.51
C TYR A 81 11.69 13.65 -7.13
N ASN A 82 12.15 14.48 -8.06
CA ASN A 82 12.08 15.93 -7.94
C ASN A 82 10.68 16.43 -8.36
N ILE A 83 9.71 16.21 -7.48
CA ILE A 83 8.34 16.68 -7.65
C ILE A 83 8.08 17.80 -6.66
N THR A 84 7.68 18.96 -7.17
CA THR A 84 7.41 20.15 -6.36
C THR A 84 5.97 20.19 -5.83
N ASP A 85 5.00 19.77 -6.65
CA ASP A 85 3.60 19.77 -6.25
C ASP A 85 3.27 18.59 -5.31
N PRO A 86 2.88 18.82 -4.05
CA PRO A 86 2.50 17.75 -3.13
C PRO A 86 1.31 16.92 -3.64
N ARG A 87 0.41 17.52 -4.45
CA ARG A 87 -0.73 16.79 -5.02
C ARG A 87 -0.26 15.70 -5.97
N LEU A 88 0.74 16.02 -6.81
CA LEU A 88 1.38 15.06 -7.70
C LEU A 88 2.07 13.94 -6.93
N ILE A 89 2.77 14.27 -5.84
CA ILE A 89 3.39 13.24 -4.98
C ILE A 89 2.34 12.28 -4.46
N ALA A 90 1.21 12.79 -3.94
CA ALA A 90 0.15 11.94 -3.40
C ALA A 90 -0.43 11.00 -4.47
N LEU A 91 -0.82 11.56 -5.63
CA LEU A 91 -1.45 10.80 -6.72
C LEU A 91 -0.49 9.78 -7.33
N ARG A 92 0.77 10.17 -7.63
CA ARG A 92 1.78 9.25 -8.15
C ARG A 92 2.09 8.12 -7.18
N THR A 93 2.15 8.41 -5.87
CA THR A 93 2.40 7.38 -4.85
C THR A 93 1.26 6.36 -4.79
N ILE A 94 0.01 6.83 -4.81
CA ILE A 94 -1.16 5.93 -4.82
C ILE A 94 -1.16 5.06 -6.09
N ARG A 95 -0.92 5.67 -7.25
CA ARG A 95 -0.87 4.94 -8.52
C ARG A 95 0.28 3.95 -8.59
N TYR A 96 1.45 4.33 -8.06
CA TYR A 96 2.60 3.45 -7.94
C TYR A 96 2.27 2.26 -7.05
N ALA A 97 1.68 2.49 -5.87
CA ALA A 97 1.29 1.41 -4.96
C ALA A 97 0.30 0.45 -5.60
N GLN A 98 -0.66 0.95 -6.38
CA GLN A 98 -1.56 0.12 -7.17
C GLN A 98 -0.80 -0.82 -8.12
N TYR A 99 0.14 -0.30 -8.91
CA TYR A 99 0.94 -1.14 -9.82
C TYR A 99 1.85 -2.11 -9.08
N ARG A 100 2.51 -1.65 -8.00
CA ARG A 100 3.36 -2.46 -7.12
C ARG A 100 2.58 -3.66 -6.58
N THR A 101 1.42 -3.45 -5.98
CA THR A 101 0.60 -4.53 -5.41
C THR A 101 0.17 -5.52 -6.49
N LYS A 102 -0.31 -5.04 -7.65
CA LYS A 102 -0.72 -5.92 -8.76
C LYS A 102 0.45 -6.73 -9.31
N GLN A 103 1.64 -6.14 -9.39
CA GLN A 103 2.84 -6.82 -9.89
C GLN A 103 3.35 -7.88 -8.90
N LEU A 104 3.34 -7.59 -7.60
CA LEU A 104 3.70 -8.57 -6.58
C LEU A 104 2.75 -9.76 -6.62
N GLN A 105 1.44 -9.52 -6.71
CA GLN A 105 0.44 -10.58 -6.91
C GLN A 105 0.68 -11.37 -8.20
N LEU A 106 1.10 -10.73 -9.29
CA LEU A 106 1.44 -11.42 -10.53
C LEU A 106 2.65 -12.36 -10.34
N PHE A 107 3.67 -11.93 -9.59
CA PHE A 107 4.81 -12.77 -9.26
C PHE A 107 4.43 -13.95 -8.35
N ASP A 108 3.58 -13.73 -7.36
CA ASP A 108 3.10 -14.80 -6.48
C ASP A 108 2.35 -15.88 -7.30
N ASN A 109 1.57 -15.47 -8.32
CA ASN A 109 0.93 -16.40 -9.27
C ASN A 109 1.93 -17.14 -10.17
N PHE A 110 3.05 -16.52 -10.53
CA PHE A 110 4.09 -17.20 -11.28
C PHE A 110 4.76 -18.28 -10.43
N GLU A 111 5.07 -17.99 -9.17
CA GLU A 111 5.71 -18.93 -8.24
C GLU A 111 4.90 -20.21 -8.01
N GLN A 112 3.57 -20.14 -8.09
CA GLN A 112 2.71 -21.32 -8.03
C GLN A 112 2.93 -22.30 -9.21
N ASN A 113 3.39 -21.80 -10.35
CA ASN A 113 3.53 -22.57 -11.59
C ASN A 113 4.99 -22.83 -11.98
N ARG A 114 5.89 -21.88 -11.67
CA ARG A 114 7.33 -21.97 -11.97
C ARG A 114 8.15 -21.05 -11.05
N PRO A 115 9.44 -21.32 -10.84
CA PRO A 115 10.31 -20.35 -10.20
C PRO A 115 10.40 -19.05 -11.01
N LEU A 116 10.53 -17.92 -10.30
CA LEU A 116 10.77 -16.62 -10.91
C LEU A 116 12.14 -16.60 -11.60
N ASN A 117 12.21 -15.95 -12.76
CA ASN A 117 13.49 -15.74 -13.44
C ASN A 117 14.29 -14.61 -12.76
N TYR A 118 15.54 -14.40 -13.20
CA TYR A 118 16.40 -13.36 -12.62
C TYR A 118 15.78 -11.96 -12.66
N ALA A 119 15.20 -11.56 -13.79
CA ALA A 119 14.58 -10.25 -13.95
C ALA A 119 13.40 -10.03 -13.01
N GLU A 120 12.57 -11.06 -12.85
CA GLU A 120 11.41 -11.07 -11.97
C GLU A 120 11.83 -11.05 -10.49
N GLN A 121 12.85 -11.81 -10.10
CA GLN A 121 13.38 -11.80 -8.74
C GLN A 121 13.98 -10.44 -8.37
N ALA A 122 14.83 -9.87 -9.24
CA ALA A 122 15.42 -8.56 -9.04
C ALA A 122 14.33 -7.48 -8.92
N THR A 123 13.36 -7.49 -9.83
CA THR A 123 12.23 -6.55 -9.79
C THR A 123 11.38 -6.73 -8.54
N ARG A 124 11.08 -7.97 -8.12
CA ARG A 124 10.32 -8.25 -6.89
C ARG A 124 11.01 -7.68 -5.67
N ARG A 125 12.32 -7.89 -5.56
CA ARG A 125 13.13 -7.33 -4.46
C ARG A 125 13.05 -5.81 -4.43
N ASP A 126 13.23 -5.16 -5.58
CA ASP A 126 13.19 -3.70 -5.68
C ASP A 126 11.79 -3.15 -5.34
N LEU A 127 10.73 -3.84 -5.81
CA LEU A 127 9.34 -3.53 -5.44
C LEU A 127 9.06 -3.77 -3.96
N GLN A 128 9.66 -4.77 -3.31
CA GLN A 128 9.49 -5.00 -1.88
C GLN A 128 10.19 -3.93 -1.04
N GLN A 129 11.38 -3.49 -1.45
CA GLN A 129 12.15 -2.44 -0.77
C GLN A 129 11.48 -1.06 -0.85
N GLY A 130 10.69 -0.81 -1.88
CA GLY A 130 9.85 0.39 -1.95
C GLY A 130 9.59 0.83 -3.38
N ILE A 131 10.22 1.94 -3.77
CA ILE A 131 9.99 2.60 -5.05
C ILE A 131 11.00 2.12 -6.08
N SER A 132 10.49 1.61 -7.19
CA SER A 132 11.24 1.09 -8.33
C SER A 132 10.83 1.84 -9.60
N PRO A 133 11.76 2.14 -10.51
CA PRO A 133 11.48 2.84 -11.77
C PRO A 133 10.70 1.99 -12.78
N ALA A 134 10.38 0.72 -12.45
CA ALA A 134 9.72 -0.21 -13.37
C ALA A 134 8.45 0.36 -14.03
N PHE A 135 7.70 1.19 -13.30
CA PHE A 135 6.43 1.79 -13.72
C PHE A 135 6.53 3.27 -14.12
N ASP A 136 7.73 3.84 -14.25
CA ASP A 136 7.89 5.26 -14.55
C ASP A 136 7.27 5.66 -15.88
N GLU A 137 7.34 4.80 -16.89
CA GLU A 137 6.64 5.03 -18.17
C GLU A 137 5.13 5.19 -17.98
N TYR A 138 4.51 4.38 -17.13
CA TYR A 138 3.06 4.45 -16.87
C TYR A 138 2.71 5.68 -16.05
N LEU A 139 3.52 5.99 -15.03
CA LEU A 139 3.33 7.18 -14.20
C LEU A 139 3.56 8.47 -15.00
N ASN A 140 4.53 8.48 -15.91
CA ASN A 140 4.84 9.63 -16.73
C ASN A 140 3.80 9.87 -17.81
N ALA A 141 3.21 8.80 -18.37
CA ALA A 141 2.09 8.91 -19.28
C ALA A 141 0.84 9.55 -18.64
N GLU A 142 0.64 9.33 -17.33
CA GLU A 142 -0.54 9.83 -16.61
C GLU A 142 -0.32 11.20 -15.95
N PHE A 143 0.86 11.44 -15.36
CA PHE A 143 1.12 12.61 -14.51
C PHE A 143 2.22 13.53 -15.06
N GLY A 144 2.75 13.24 -16.23
CA GLY A 144 3.91 13.93 -16.80
C GLY A 144 5.25 13.40 -16.27
N SER A 145 6.33 13.82 -16.95
CA SER A 145 7.69 13.38 -16.64
C SER A 145 8.15 13.87 -15.26
N ALA A 146 8.73 12.98 -14.46
CA ALA A 146 9.38 13.31 -13.20
C ALA A 146 10.86 12.93 -13.26
N SER A 147 11.76 13.86 -12.92
CA SER A 147 13.19 13.62 -12.85
C SER A 147 13.59 13.04 -11.49
N PHE A 148 14.68 12.26 -11.47
CA PHE A 148 15.26 11.77 -10.22
C PHE A 148 15.97 12.90 -9.47
N ASN A 149 15.90 12.86 -8.14
CA ASN A 149 16.76 13.71 -7.32
C ASN A 149 18.21 13.24 -7.44
N LEU A 150 19.15 14.18 -7.55
CA LEU A 150 20.56 13.85 -7.46
C LEU A 150 20.89 13.44 -6.02
N PRO A 151 21.72 12.40 -5.82
CA PRO A 151 22.16 12.00 -4.48
C PRO A 151 22.82 13.19 -3.76
N GLY A 152 22.43 13.43 -2.51
CA GLY A 152 22.94 14.52 -1.69
C GLY A 152 22.37 15.93 -2.00
N LYS A 153 21.50 16.09 -3.01
CA LYS A 153 20.92 17.39 -3.39
C LYS A 153 19.46 17.59 -2.93
N LEU A 154 19.02 16.86 -1.91
CA LEU A 154 17.68 17.07 -1.35
C LEU A 154 17.64 18.40 -0.58
N PRO A 155 16.70 19.32 -0.88
CA PRO A 155 16.57 20.58 -0.13
C PRO A 155 16.38 20.31 1.36
N LYS A 156 16.96 21.12 2.25
CA LYS A 156 16.86 20.92 3.71
C LYS A 156 15.41 20.78 4.19
N ASP A 157 14.50 21.52 3.57
CA ASP A 157 13.07 21.56 3.92
C ASP A 157 12.18 20.68 3.01
N TRP A 158 12.76 19.66 2.36
CA TRP A 158 12.02 18.77 1.46
C TRP A 158 10.77 18.14 2.11
N TYR A 159 10.84 17.86 3.42
CA TYR A 159 9.77 17.25 4.21
C TYR A 159 8.54 18.15 4.35
N LEU A 160 8.67 19.47 4.17
CA LEU A 160 7.55 20.41 4.22
C LEU A 160 6.60 20.26 3.02
N HIS A 161 7.06 19.63 1.94
CA HIS A 161 6.28 19.43 0.72
C HIS A 161 5.79 17.99 0.58
N VAL A 162 5.95 17.16 1.62
CA VAL A 162 5.49 15.76 1.59
C VAL A 162 4.04 15.67 2.06
N PRO A 163 3.15 15.05 1.27
CA PRO A 163 1.80 14.76 1.71
C PRO A 163 1.77 13.92 2.98
N PHE A 164 0.72 14.07 3.76
CA PHE A 164 0.55 13.35 5.02
C PHE A 164 -0.92 13.00 5.20
N ALA A 165 -1.23 11.77 5.60
CA ALA A 165 -2.56 11.40 6.07
C ALA A 165 -2.52 11.10 7.57
N GLU A 166 -3.54 11.57 8.30
CA GLU A 166 -3.71 11.22 9.72
C GLU A 166 -4.09 9.75 9.86
N LYS A 167 -3.52 9.07 10.86
CA LYS A 167 -3.75 7.64 11.11
C LYS A 167 -5.23 7.32 11.33
N SER A 168 -5.96 8.21 12.00
CA SER A 168 -7.40 8.07 12.26
C SER A 168 -8.26 8.16 10.99
N ALA A 169 -7.80 8.89 9.97
CA ALA A 169 -8.53 9.11 8.74
C ALA A 169 -8.46 7.91 7.75
N VAL A 170 -7.48 7.02 7.94
CA VAL A 170 -7.32 5.79 7.14
C VAL A 170 -8.23 4.66 7.66
N GLN A 171 -8.72 4.75 8.90
CA GLN A 171 -9.76 3.88 9.43
C GLN A 171 -11.14 4.41 9.01
N ILE A 172 -11.45 4.29 7.72
CA ILE A 172 -12.78 4.66 7.24
C ILE A 172 -13.78 3.63 7.78
N PRO A 173 -14.85 4.03 8.49
CA PRO A 173 -15.85 3.10 8.97
C PRO A 173 -16.40 2.31 7.79
N GLN A 174 -16.24 0.98 7.81
CA GLN A 174 -16.98 0.12 6.90
C GLN A 174 -18.47 0.38 7.16
N ARG A 175 -19.20 0.76 6.11
CA ARG A 175 -20.67 0.80 6.14
C ARG A 175 -21.12 -0.61 6.49
N MET A 176 -21.52 -0.83 7.74
CA MET A 176 -22.15 -2.08 8.15
C MET A 176 -23.39 -2.22 7.28
N THR A 177 -23.36 -3.15 6.33
CA THR A 177 -24.59 -3.70 5.78
C THR A 177 -25.31 -4.33 6.96
N THR A 178 -26.40 -3.71 7.40
CA THR A 178 -27.34 -4.30 8.34
C THR A 178 -27.94 -5.55 7.69
N SER A 179 -27.25 -6.68 7.80
CA SER A 179 -27.91 -7.97 7.67
C SER A 179 -28.78 -8.12 8.90
N SER A 180 -30.09 -8.11 8.68
CA SER A 180 -31.09 -8.41 9.69
C SER A 180 -30.80 -9.80 10.27
N SER A 181 -30.19 -9.84 11.47
CA SER A 181 -30.08 -11.07 12.24
C SER A 181 -31.40 -11.28 12.98
N THR A 182 -32.11 -12.31 12.54
CA THR A 182 -33.22 -12.93 13.26
C THR A 182 -32.73 -13.30 14.66
N LYS A 183 -33.38 -12.75 15.70
CA LYS A 183 -33.15 -13.09 17.11
C LYS A 183 -33.31 -14.59 17.30
N VAL A 184 -32.21 -15.31 17.53
CA VAL A 184 -32.23 -16.60 18.22
C VAL A 184 -31.79 -16.34 19.66
N LYS A 185 -32.71 -16.57 20.58
CA LYS A 185 -32.55 -16.40 22.02
C LYS A 185 -31.89 -17.67 22.56
N THR A 186 -30.60 -17.60 22.88
CA THR A 186 -29.91 -18.68 23.60
C THR A 186 -29.61 -18.20 25.01
N THR A 187 -30.29 -18.79 25.98
CA THR A 187 -30.10 -18.59 27.42
C THR A 187 -28.83 -19.33 27.84
N THR A 188 -27.83 -18.63 28.38
CA THR A 188 -26.67 -19.27 29.00
C THR A 188 -26.66 -18.93 30.49
N THR A 189 -26.90 -19.96 31.31
CA THR A 189 -26.87 -19.93 32.77
C THR A 189 -25.41 -19.81 33.24
N SER A 190 -25.09 -18.76 33.98
CA SER A 190 -23.79 -18.55 34.62
C SER A 190 -23.73 -19.28 35.96
N VAL A 191 -22.84 -20.27 36.09
CA VAL A 191 -22.45 -20.86 37.38
C VAL A 191 -21.23 -20.09 37.89
N SER A 192 -21.37 -19.52 39.09
CA SER A 192 -20.30 -18.83 39.82
C SER A 192 -19.49 -19.85 40.61
N GLU A 193 -18.18 -19.88 40.41
CA GLU A 193 -17.25 -20.70 41.18
C GLU A 193 -16.45 -19.79 42.13
N VAL A 194 -16.53 -20.09 43.42
CA VAL A 194 -15.99 -19.30 44.55
C VAL A 194 -14.66 -19.93 44.98
N THR A 195 -13.55 -19.24 44.76
CA THR A 195 -12.23 -19.71 45.22
C THR A 195 -11.93 -19.18 46.62
N SER A 196 -11.92 -20.08 47.60
CA SER A 196 -11.56 -19.79 48.99
C SER A 196 -10.05 -19.92 49.21
N THR A 197 -9.42 -18.93 49.82
CA THR A 197 -8.00 -18.92 50.22
C THR A 197 -7.86 -19.40 51.67
N SER A 198 -7.19 -20.53 51.90
CA SER A 198 -6.86 -21.02 53.26
C SER A 198 -5.37 -20.83 53.59
N THR A 199 -5.09 -20.12 54.67
CA THR A 199 -3.76 -19.92 55.27
C THR A 199 -3.43 -21.09 56.22
N PRO A 200 -2.20 -21.67 56.21
CA PRO A 200 -1.82 -22.65 57.22
C PRO A 200 -1.13 -21.98 58.43
N GLN A 201 -1.68 -22.23 59.63
CA GLN A 201 -1.04 -21.96 60.91
C GLN A 201 0.00 -23.05 61.23
N ARG A 202 1.17 -22.64 61.73
CA ARG A 202 2.23 -23.50 62.25
C ARG A 202 2.29 -23.34 63.78
N ILE A 203 2.07 -24.43 64.51
CA ILE A 203 2.21 -24.50 65.97
C ILE A 203 3.57 -25.13 66.29
N SER A 204 4.29 -24.59 67.27
CA SER A 204 5.44 -25.24 67.90
C SER A 204 5.54 -24.79 69.36
N SER A 205 5.11 -25.64 70.28
CA SER A 205 5.63 -25.75 71.65
C SER A 205 6.74 -26.81 71.61
N THR A 206 7.88 -26.71 72.31
CA THR A 206 8.07 -26.81 73.78
C THR A 206 9.58 -26.72 74.02
N THR A 207 10.04 -26.17 75.17
CA THR A 207 11.04 -26.78 76.09
C THR A 207 11.40 -25.78 77.20
N SER A 208 11.13 -26.16 78.45
CA SER A 208 11.57 -25.53 79.70
C SER A 208 13.03 -25.90 80.03
N PRO A 209 13.68 -25.21 80.98
CA PRO A 209 13.53 -25.56 82.39
C PRO A 209 13.06 -24.41 83.29
#